data_AF-A0A7Y7DMK2-F1
#
_entry.id   AF-A0A7Y7DMK2-F1
#
_cell.length_a   1.000
_cell.length_b   1.000
_cell.length_c   1.000
_cell.angle_alpha   90.00
_cell.angle_beta   90.00
_cell.angle_gamma   90.00
#
_symmetry.space_group_name_H-M   'P 1'
#
loop_
_entity.id
_entity.type
_entity.pdbx_description
1 polymer ?
#
loop_
_entity_poly.entity_id
_entity_poly.type
_entity_poly.pdbx_seq_one_letter_code
_entity_poly.pdbx_strand_id
1 'polypeptide(L)' 'MSRFSQLMQRGQRKVHYRERQAKLLMTLSDEQHKAIAQLLQYWLNDDESAKTGAKQPDRQQ' A
#
# COMPACT_ATOMS: atom_id res chain seq x y z
N MET A 1 -21.69 -2.47 8.88
CA MET A 1 -20.46 -2.61 8.07
C MET A 1 -19.49 -1.50 8.44
N SER A 2 -18.23 -1.79 8.73
CA SER A 2 -17.23 -0.77 9.10
C SER A 2 -16.78 0.04 7.87
N ARG A 3 -16.24 1.25 8.08
CA ARG A 3 -15.66 2.08 7.00
C ARG A 3 -14.52 1.37 6.28
N PHE A 4 -13.71 0.61 7.02
CA PHE A 4 -12.65 -0.23 6.47
C PHE A 4 -13.22 -1.31 5.53
N SER A 5 -14.30 -2.00 5.93
CA SER A 5 -14.94 -3.00 5.06
C SER A 5 -15.47 -2.39 3.75
N GLN A 6 -16.00 -1.17 3.79
CA GLN A 6 -16.45 -0.46 2.59
C GLN A 6 -15.28 -0.10 1.67
N LEU A 7 -14.18 0.40 2.24
CA LEU A 7 -12.95 0.70 1.51
C LEU A 7 -12.40 -0.57 0.84
N MET A 8 -12.34 -1.67 1.57
CA MET A 8 -11.87 -2.97 1.09
C MET A 8 -12.75 -3.53 -0.02
N GLN A 9 -14.09 -3.48 0.11
CA GLN A 9 -15.00 -3.88 -0.97
C GLN A 9 -14.83 -3.01 -2.23
N ARG A 10 -14.65 -1.70 -2.05
CA ARG A 10 -14.42 -0.79 -3.17
C ARG A 10 -13.07 -1.04 -3.84
N GLY A 11 -12.03 -1.30 -3.06
CA GLY A 11 -10.71 -1.73 -3.54
C GLY A 11 -10.81 -3.01 -4.35
N GLN A 12 -11.46 -4.05 -3.81
CA GLN A 12 -11.67 -5.33 -4.49
C GLN A 12 -12.32 -5.14 -5.87
N ARG A 13 -13.37 -4.32 -5.97
CA ARG A 13 -14.02 -4.04 -7.26
C ARG A 13 -13.12 -3.31 -8.25
N LYS A 14 -12.18 -2.49 -7.77
CA LYS A 14 -11.27 -1.69 -8.61
C LYS A 14 -10.11 -2.52 -9.18
N VAL A 15 -9.49 -3.35 -8.34
CA VAL A 15 -8.30 -4.15 -8.71
C VAL A 15 -8.62 -5.62 -9.01
N HIS A 16 -9.90 -6.02 -8.89
CA HIS A 16 -10.40 -7.36 -9.20
C HIS A 16 -9.64 -8.52 -8.54
N TYR A 17 -9.06 -8.29 -7.36
CA TYR A 17 -8.42 -9.38 -6.62
C TYR A 17 -9.47 -10.36 -6.07
N ARG A 18 -9.05 -11.61 -5.80
CA ARG A 18 -9.98 -12.71 -5.48
C ARG A 18 -10.72 -12.45 -4.16
N GLU A 19 -12.01 -12.76 -4.11
CA GLU A 19 -12.84 -12.56 -2.90
C GLU A 19 -12.26 -13.26 -1.66
N ARG A 20 -11.64 -14.44 -1.83
CA ARG A 20 -10.93 -15.14 -0.75
C ARG A 20 -9.82 -14.28 -0.13
N GLN A 21 -9.08 -13.52 -0.94
CA GLN A 21 -8.04 -12.62 -0.46
C GLN A 21 -8.66 -11.41 0.27
N ALA A 22 -9.85 -10.96 -0.13
CA ALA A 22 -10.58 -9.89 0.57
C ALA A 22 -10.98 -10.34 1.96
N LYS A 23 -11.54 -11.55 2.05
CA LYS A 23 -11.94 -12.17 3.32
C LYS A 23 -10.73 -12.35 4.24
N LEU A 24 -9.61 -12.83 3.72
CA LEU A 24 -8.37 -12.97 4.50
C LEU A 24 -7.86 -11.62 5.01
N LEU A 25 -7.87 -10.57 4.19
CA LEU A 25 -7.43 -9.25 4.66
C LEU A 25 -8.35 -8.68 5.75
N MET A 26 -9.63 -9.04 5.73
CA MET A 26 -10.60 -8.65 6.77
C MET A 26 -10.45 -9.44 8.08
N THR A 27 -9.71 -10.55 8.13
CA THR A 27 -9.46 -11.29 9.39
C THR A 27 -8.25 -10.78 10.16
N LEU A 28 -7.48 -9.87 9.59
CA LEU A 28 -6.31 -9.28 10.25
C LEU A 28 -6.74 -8.27 11.32
N SER A 29 -5.89 -8.07 12.32
CA SER A 29 -6.09 -7.05 13.35
C SER A 29 -5.80 -5.64 12.82
N ASP A 30 -6.32 -4.62 13.51
CA ASP A 30 -6.07 -3.21 13.19
C ASP A 30 -4.57 -2.87 13.15
N GLU A 31 -3.77 -3.51 14.01
CA GLU A 31 -2.30 -3.34 14.03
C GLU A 31 -1.65 -3.86 12.76
N GLN A 32 -2.08 -5.04 12.29
CA GLN A 32 -1.59 -5.61 11.03
C GLN A 32 -2.01 -4.74 9.84
N HIS A 33 -3.21 -4.17 9.84
CA HIS A 33 -3.64 -3.23 8.80
C HIS A 33 -2.76 -1.97 8.77
N LYS A 34 -2.39 -1.42 9.95
CA LYS A 34 -1.48 -0.27 10.03
C LYS A 34 -0.10 -0.61 9.48
N ALA A 35 0.46 -1.77 9.83
CA ALA A 35 1.74 -2.23 9.31
C ALA A 35 1.74 -2.36 7.78
N ILE A 36 0.68 -2.95 7.21
CA ILE A 36 0.51 -3.04 5.74
C ILE A 36 0.43 -1.64 5.13
N ALA A 37 -0.34 -0.72 5.71
CA ALA A 37 -0.47 0.64 5.20
C ALA A 37 0.87 1.41 5.22
N GLN A 38 1.66 1.27 6.29
CA GLN A 38 2.99 1.85 6.39
C GLN A 38 3.95 1.28 5.34
N LEU A 39 3.92 -0.03 5.10
CA LEU A 39 4.75 -0.68 4.10
C LEU A 39 4.39 -0.21 2.68
N LEU A 40 3.10 -0.12 2.36
CA LEU A 40 2.63 0.42 1.08
C LEU A 40 3.04 1.88 0.90
N GLN A 41 2.92 2.70 1.96
CA GLN A 41 3.36 4.09 1.93
C GLN A 41 4.86 4.20 1.68
N TYR A 42 5.67 3.36 2.34
CA TYR A 42 7.11 3.30 2.11
C TYR A 42 7.42 3.00 0.64
N TRP A 43 6.81 1.95 0.05
CA TRP A 43 7.03 1.61 -1.35
C TRP A 43 6.59 2.70 -2.31
N LEU A 44 5.42 3.31 -2.10
CA LEU A 44 4.95 4.40 -2.95
C LEU A 44 5.87 5.61 -2.90
N ASN A 45 6.41 5.94 -1.72
CA ASN A 45 7.36 7.04 -1.58
C ASN A 45 8.73 6.72 -2.22
N ASP A 46 9.20 5.48 -2.09
CA ASP A 46 10.47 5.01 -2.65
C ASP A 46 10.43 5.00 -4.20
N ASP A 47 9.30 4.59 -4.78
CA ASP A 47 9.05 4.61 -6.24
C ASP A 47 9.00 6.04 -6.81
N GLU A 48 8.46 7.00 -6.06
CA GLU A 48 8.47 8.41 -6.47
C GLU A 48 9.89 8.97 -6.48
N SER A 49 10.73 8.65 -5.47
CA SER A 49 12.16 9.00 -5.48
C SER A 49 12.97 8.32 -6.59
N ALA A 50 12.54 7.16 -7.08
CA ALA A 50 13.17 6.50 -8.23
C ALA A 50 12.75 7.12 -9.58
N LYS A 51 11.54 7.69 -9.68
CA LYS A 51 11.02 8.31 -10.92
C LYS A 51 11.45 9.76 -11.11
N THR A 52 11.55 10.54 -10.03
CA THR A 52 12.29 11.80 -10.07
C THR A 52 13.76 11.47 -9.91
N GLY A 53 14.50 11.34 -11.02
CA GLY A 53 15.95 11.19 -11.00
C GLY A 53 16.59 12.29 -10.14
N ALA A 54 16.81 11.98 -8.87
CA ALA A 54 17.68 12.76 -8.01
C ALA A 54 19.07 12.52 -8.58
N LYS A 55 19.51 13.45 -9.44
CA LYS A 55 20.92 13.61 -9.77
C LYS A 55 21.67 13.65 -8.44
N GLN A 56 22.32 12.55 -8.13
CA GLN A 56 23.33 12.47 -7.09
C GLN A 56 24.33 13.60 -7.41
N PRO A 57 24.55 14.59 -6.53
CA PRO A 57 25.56 15.60 -6.79
C PRO A 57 26.90 14.88 -6.81
N ASP A 58 27.53 14.96 -7.98
CA ASP A 58 28.88 14.52 -8.30
C ASP A 58 29.82 14.87 -7.14
N ARG A 59 30.18 13.87 -6.32
CA ARG A 59 31.29 14.02 -5.37
C ARG A 59 32.57 13.77 -6.14
N GLN A 60 33.03 14.80 -6.84
CA GLN A 60 34.45 14.93 -7.20
C GLN A 60 35.21 15.29 -5.93
N GLN A 61 36.10 14.39 -5.47
CA GLN A 61 37.44 14.69 -4.99
C GLN A 61 38.35 13.50 -5.28
#